data_AF-A0A925MLF6-F1
#
_entry.id   AF-A0A925MLF6-F1
#
_cell.length_a   1.000
_cell.length_b   1.000
_cell.length_c   1.000
_cell.angle_alpha   90.00
_cell.angle_beta   90.00
_cell.angle_gamma   90.00
#
_symmetry.space_group_name_H-M   'P 1'
#
loop_
_entity.id
_entity.type
_entity.pdbx_description
1 polymer ?
#
loop_
_entity_poly.entity_id
_entity_poly.type
_entity_poly.pdbx_seq_one_letter_code
_entity_poly.pdbx_strand_id
1 'polypeptide(L)'
;MSTQYIYKTENFEGPLDILLSLIEKRKLLINQVSLSVITEDFINFIKGLDQDDEFYLKHKTQFLSIASILLLIKSKSLLPNLETTTEENVEIEDLERRLKILTLMREYGQKIDVMFNTKNLYFQGNFKKDIVLFTPTPDINFDTLKEGIYKILSKIPKIEKEIDKVKIKKSISIEEMMDKLSDRIKGAFNMKFTTFSGGSRKKFENEE
;
A
#
# COMPACT_ATOMS: atom_id res chain seq x y z
N MET A 1 30.93 -3.02 -15.56
CA MET A 1 30.24 -4.24 -15.08
C MET A 1 28.82 -3.83 -14.68
N SER A 2 27.91 -3.76 -15.65
CA SER A 2 26.49 -3.47 -15.41
C SER A 2 25.77 -4.78 -15.10
N THR A 3 25.59 -5.08 -13.82
CA THR A 3 24.84 -6.26 -13.39
C THR A 3 23.36 -6.02 -13.69
N GLN A 4 22.88 -6.50 -14.83
CA GLN A 4 21.44 -6.62 -15.11
C GLN A 4 20.85 -7.60 -14.09
N TYR A 5 20.16 -7.07 -13.08
CA TYR A 5 19.32 -7.87 -12.20
C TYR A 5 18.03 -8.20 -12.95
N ILE A 6 17.96 -9.41 -13.51
CA ILE A 6 16.71 -9.98 -14.01
C ILE A 6 15.84 -10.28 -12.79
N TYR A 7 14.89 -9.39 -12.48
CA TYR A 7 13.83 -9.67 -11.51
C TYR A 7 12.81 -10.58 -12.19
N LYS A 8 12.68 -11.82 -11.72
CA LYS A 8 11.46 -12.59 -11.96
C LYS A 8 10.33 -11.85 -11.25
N THR A 9 9.30 -11.48 -11.99
CA THR A 9 8.09 -10.87 -11.43
C THR A 9 7.46 -11.86 -10.46
N GLU A 10 7.73 -11.70 -9.18
CA GLU A 10 6.77 -12.11 -8.17
C GLU A 10 5.53 -11.25 -8.42
N ASN A 11 4.35 -11.86 -8.46
CA ASN A 11 3.09 -11.13 -8.63
C ASN A 11 2.84 -10.30 -7.36
N PHE A 12 3.51 -9.16 -7.26
CA PHE A 12 3.30 -8.22 -6.16
C PHE A 12 1.91 -7.61 -6.29
N GLU A 13 1.20 -7.50 -5.18
CA GLU A 13 -0.13 -6.89 -5.17
C GLU A 13 -0.07 -5.35 -5.09
N GLY A 14 1.11 -4.79 -4.82
CA GLY A 14 1.33 -3.35 -4.75
C GLY A 14 2.66 -2.95 -4.11
N PRO A 15 2.87 -1.64 -3.87
CA PRO A 15 4.16 -1.11 -3.43
C PRO A 15 4.54 -1.47 -1.99
N LEU A 16 3.56 -1.70 -1.12
CA LEU A 16 3.83 -2.16 0.26
C LEU A 16 4.36 -3.58 0.30
N ASP A 17 3.88 -4.44 -0.61
CA ASP A 17 4.33 -5.83 -0.72
C ASP A 17 5.76 -5.89 -1.25
N ILE A 18 6.08 -5.05 -2.25
CA ILE A 18 7.45 -4.85 -2.73
C ILE A 18 8.37 -4.35 -1.61
N LEU A 19 7.92 -3.37 -0.83
CA LEU A 19 8.73 -2.85 0.27
C LEU A 19 8.98 -3.93 1.33
N LEU A 20 7.96 -4.71 1.67
CA LEU A 20 8.07 -5.82 2.62
C LEU A 20 9.02 -6.91 2.09
N SER A 21 8.93 -7.29 0.81
CA SER A 21 9.84 -8.28 0.22
C SER A 21 11.29 -7.82 0.22
N LEU A 22 11.54 -6.52 0.00
CA LEU A 22 12.89 -5.93 0.12
C LEU A 22 13.40 -5.94 1.57
N ILE A 23 12.54 -5.67 2.55
CA ILE A 23 12.86 -5.76 3.99
C ILE A 23 13.24 -7.21 4.36
N GLU A 24 12.41 -8.17 3.96
CA GLU A 24 12.62 -9.60 4.21
C GLU A 24 13.91 -10.11 3.56
N LYS A 25 14.17 -9.71 2.31
CA LYS A 25 15.40 -10.08 1.58
C LYS A 25 16.67 -9.61 2.28
N ARG A 26 16.64 -8.44 2.91
CA ARG A 26 17.77 -7.92 3.71
C ARG A 26 17.75 -8.37 5.18
N LYS A 27 16.72 -9.12 5.63
CA LYS A 27 16.52 -9.54 7.02
C LYS A 27 16.54 -8.37 8.01
N LEU A 28 15.94 -7.25 7.63
CA LEU A 28 15.89 -6.04 8.44
C LEU A 28 14.59 -5.95 9.25
N LEU A 29 14.62 -5.23 10.36
CA LEU A 29 13.43 -4.91 11.17
C LEU A 29 12.66 -3.73 10.56
N ILE A 30 11.35 -3.66 10.78
CA ILE A 30 10.52 -2.54 10.31
C ILE A 30 10.69 -1.33 11.25
N ASN A 31 11.61 -0.44 10.89
CA ASN A 31 11.88 0.84 11.54
C ASN A 31 12.49 1.86 10.56
N GLN A 32 12.52 3.15 10.94
CA GLN A 32 13.04 4.25 10.11
C GLN A 32 14.46 4.02 9.58
N VAL A 33 15.36 3.43 10.38
CA VAL A 33 16.75 3.18 9.99
C VAL A 33 16.82 2.15 8.87
N SER A 34 16.11 1.04 9.00
CA SER A 34 16.02 0.01 7.96
C SER A 34 15.35 0.54 6.69
N LEU A 35 14.30 1.34 6.84
CA LEU A 35 13.59 1.95 5.71
C LEU A 35 14.52 2.87 4.92
N SER A 36 15.34 3.69 5.60
CA SER A 36 16.37 4.53 4.96
C SER A 36 17.34 3.73 4.09
N VAL A 37 17.76 2.54 4.54
CA VAL A 37 18.67 1.66 3.79
C VAL A 37 17.98 1.08 2.55
N ILE A 38 16.71 0.71 2.66
CA ILE A 38 15.94 0.05 1.59
C ILE A 38 15.40 1.05 0.57
N THR A 39 15.32 2.35 0.89
CA THR A 39 14.88 3.40 -0.02
C THR A 39 15.58 3.33 -1.39
N GLU A 40 16.89 3.05 -1.41
CA GLU A 40 17.65 2.95 -2.66
C GLU A 40 17.20 1.75 -3.51
N ASP A 41 17.01 0.59 -2.88
CA ASP A 41 16.54 -0.62 -3.54
C ASP A 41 15.12 -0.43 -4.11
N PHE A 42 14.25 0.24 -3.35
CA PHE A 42 12.89 0.54 -3.77
C PHE A 42 12.85 1.49 -4.98
N ILE A 43 13.66 2.55 -4.97
CA ILE A 43 13.77 3.48 -6.10
C ILE A 43 14.34 2.77 -7.33
N ASN A 44 15.36 1.93 -7.16
CA ASN A 44 15.95 1.17 -8.25
C ASN A 44 14.97 0.14 -8.82
N PHE A 45 14.14 -0.48 -7.97
CA PHE A 45 13.06 -1.35 -8.40
C PHE A 45 12.07 -0.60 -9.29
N ILE A 46 11.56 0.56 -8.84
CA ILE A 46 10.63 1.37 -9.62
C ILE A 46 11.22 1.82 -10.96
N LYS A 47 12.50 2.23 -10.98
CA LYS A 47 13.19 2.63 -12.21
C LYS A 47 13.38 1.48 -13.20
N GLY A 48 13.43 0.24 -12.70
CA GLY A 48 13.51 -0.96 -13.52
C GLY A 48 12.15 -1.43 -14.07
N LEU A 49 11.04 -0.86 -13.61
CA LEU A 49 9.71 -1.15 -14.15
C LEU A 49 9.49 -0.37 -15.45
N ASP A 50 8.89 -1.05 -16.43
CA ASP A 50 8.43 -0.42 -17.65
C ASP A 50 7.32 0.59 -17.31
N GLN A 51 7.46 1.83 -17.77
CA GLN A 51 6.51 2.90 -17.45
C GLN A 51 5.11 2.68 -18.06
N ASP A 52 5.03 1.85 -19.08
CA ASP A 52 3.81 1.46 -19.78
C ASP A 52 3.21 0.15 -19.24
N ASP A 53 3.81 -0.46 -18.20
CA ASP A 53 3.26 -1.64 -17.54
C ASP A 53 1.93 -1.29 -16.84
N GLU A 54 0.89 -2.09 -17.08
CA GLU A 54 -0.42 -1.96 -16.45
C GLU A 54 -0.33 -2.01 -14.92
N PHE A 55 0.56 -2.84 -14.37
CA PHE A 55 0.80 -2.91 -12.93
C PHE A 55 1.32 -1.58 -12.39
N TYR A 56 2.36 -1.03 -13.03
CA TYR A 56 2.93 0.24 -12.62
C TYR A 56 1.89 1.37 -12.77
N LEU A 57 1.16 1.42 -13.88
CA LEU A 57 0.16 2.46 -14.12
C LEU A 57 -0.97 2.43 -13.08
N LYS A 58 -1.44 1.22 -12.71
CA LYS A 58 -2.47 1.03 -11.67
C LYS A 58 -2.02 1.51 -10.29
N HIS A 59 -0.74 1.35 -9.98
CA HIS A 59 -0.20 1.65 -8.64
C HIS A 59 0.68 2.92 -8.60
N LYS A 60 0.81 3.67 -9.70
CA LYS A 60 1.74 4.80 -9.86
C LYS A 60 1.64 5.84 -8.74
N THR A 61 0.42 6.25 -8.38
CA THR A 61 0.20 7.22 -7.30
C THR A 61 0.67 6.70 -5.94
N GLN A 62 0.49 5.40 -5.68
CA GLN A 62 0.91 4.78 -4.42
C GLN A 62 2.44 4.63 -4.38
N PHE A 63 3.07 4.23 -5.49
CA PHE A 63 4.53 4.20 -5.62
C PHE A 63 5.15 5.56 -5.32
N LEU A 64 4.57 6.61 -5.90
CA LEU A 64 5.04 7.98 -5.68
C LEU A 64 4.91 8.40 -4.21
N SER A 65 3.75 8.18 -3.60
CA SER A 65 3.52 8.54 -2.19
C SER A 65 4.53 7.85 -1.27
N ILE A 66 4.75 6.55 -1.47
CA ILE A 66 5.71 5.79 -0.66
C ILE A 66 7.15 6.22 -0.95
N ALA A 67 7.51 6.47 -2.22
CA ALA A 67 8.84 6.95 -2.58
C ALA A 67 9.16 8.30 -1.92
N SER A 68 8.20 9.23 -1.89
CA SER A 68 8.36 10.52 -1.23
C SER A 68 8.62 10.37 0.28
N ILE A 69 7.84 9.52 0.96
CA ILE A 69 8.04 9.24 2.40
C ILE A 69 9.40 8.59 2.65
N LEU A 70 9.79 7.60 1.83
CA LEU A 70 11.09 6.93 1.95
C LEU A 70 12.28 7.86 1.72
N LEU A 71 12.14 8.80 0.78
CA LEU A 71 13.16 9.81 0.52
C LEU A 71 13.27 10.78 1.69
N LEU A 72 12.13 11.19 2.27
CA LEU A 72 12.10 11.99 3.49
C LEU A 72 12.78 11.29 4.66
N ILE A 73 12.48 10.00 4.90
CA ILE A 73 13.13 9.17 5.93
C ILE A 73 14.65 9.13 5.70
N LYS A 74 15.08 8.91 4.45
CA LYS A 74 16.50 8.90 4.09
C LYS A 74 17.17 10.26 4.31
N SER A 75 16.51 11.35 3.94
CA SER A 75 16.99 12.71 4.16
C SER A 75 17.18 13.03 5.64
N LYS A 76 16.17 12.72 6.47
CA LYS A 76 16.22 12.87 7.94
C LYS A 76 17.35 12.03 8.56
N SER A 77 17.56 10.81 8.05
CA SER A 77 18.63 9.92 8.50
C SER A 77 20.03 10.44 8.15
N LEU A 78 20.18 11.21 7.06
CA LEU A 78 21.47 11.77 6.62
C LEU A 78 21.72 13.18 7.17
N LEU A 79 20.66 13.94 7.42
CA LEU A 79 20.69 15.32 7.90
C LEU A 79 19.95 15.41 9.25
N PRO A 80 20.62 15.17 10.38
CA PRO A 80 19.97 15.10 11.70
C PRO A 80 19.32 16.42 12.14
N ASN A 81 19.68 17.55 11.54
CA ASN A 81 19.08 18.86 11.80
C ASN A 81 17.89 19.20 10.89
N LEU A 82 17.43 18.25 10.07
CA LEU A 82 16.26 18.45 9.23
C LEU A 82 14.99 18.40 10.09
N GLU A 83 14.39 19.56 10.34
CA GLU A 83 13.09 19.63 10.99
C GLU A 83 12.00 19.11 10.04
N THR A 84 11.34 18.01 10.44
CA THR A 84 10.17 17.49 9.76
C THR A 84 8.90 18.03 10.38
N THR A 85 7.89 18.32 9.56
CA THR A 85 6.60 18.80 10.05
C THR A 85 5.88 17.72 10.88
N THR A 86 4.90 18.12 11.68
CA THR A 86 4.06 17.15 12.42
C THR A 86 3.35 16.19 11.48
N GLU A 87 2.84 16.68 10.35
CA GLU A 87 2.19 15.89 9.31
C GLU A 87 3.15 14.84 8.71
N GLU A 88 4.36 15.25 8.36
CA GLU A 88 5.41 14.38 7.83
C GLU A 88 5.77 13.24 8.80
N ASN A 89 5.85 13.53 10.10
CA ASN A 89 6.12 12.49 11.10
C ASN A 89 4.97 11.48 11.21
N VAL A 90 3.72 11.94 11.13
CA VAL A 90 2.53 11.06 11.12
C VAL A 90 2.53 10.15 9.90
N GLU A 91 2.91 10.65 8.72
CA GLU A 91 3.01 9.83 7.50
C GLU A 91 4.09 8.73 7.61
N ILE A 92 5.23 9.04 8.23
CA ILE A 92 6.30 8.07 8.48
C ILE A 92 5.81 6.97 9.43
N GLU A 93 5.17 7.35 10.54
CA GLU A 93 4.62 6.40 11.52
C GLU A 93 3.50 5.53 10.92
N ASP A 94 2.63 6.11 10.08
CA ASP A 94 1.59 5.36 9.39
C ASP A 94 2.18 4.32 8.43
N LEU A 95 3.22 4.67 7.68
CA LEU A 95 3.91 3.73 6.80
C LEU A 95 4.48 2.54 7.59
N GLU A 96 5.16 2.79 8.71
CA GLU A 96 5.67 1.71 9.57
C GLU A 96 4.55 0.83 10.11
N ARG A 97 3.46 1.45 10.58
CA ARG A 97 2.29 0.74 11.12
C ARG A 97 1.67 -0.16 10.06
N ARG A 98 1.50 0.34 8.84
CA ARG A 98 0.94 -0.42 7.70
C ARG A 98 1.80 -1.61 7.35
N LEU A 99 3.13 -1.47 7.35
CA LEU A 99 4.05 -2.59 7.10
C LEU A 99 3.98 -3.64 8.20
N LYS A 100 3.92 -3.24 9.47
CA LYS A 100 3.75 -4.16 10.61
C LYS A 100 2.44 -4.95 10.49
N ILE A 101 1.33 -4.28 10.19
CA ILE A 101 0.03 -4.91 9.99
C ILE A 101 0.09 -5.90 8.81
N LEU A 102 0.68 -5.51 7.68
CA LEU A 102 0.80 -6.38 6.52
C LEU A 102 1.61 -7.64 6.83
N THR A 103 2.69 -7.51 7.59
CA THR A 103 3.52 -8.64 8.04
C THR A 103 2.68 -9.63 8.85
N LEU A 104 1.93 -9.12 9.84
CA LEU A 104 1.01 -9.94 10.63
C LEU A 104 -0.05 -10.63 9.75
N MET A 105 -0.64 -9.89 8.81
CA MET A 105 -1.63 -10.46 7.89
C MET A 105 -1.05 -11.60 7.05
N ARG A 106 0.18 -11.48 6.54
CA ARG A 106 0.86 -12.57 5.82
C ARG A 106 1.10 -13.78 6.72
N GLU A 107 1.60 -13.57 7.93
CA GLU A 107 1.84 -14.64 8.89
C GLU A 107 0.56 -15.39 9.26
N TYR A 108 -0.51 -14.67 9.59
CA TYR A 108 -1.80 -15.27 9.92
C TYR A 108 -2.45 -15.93 8.70
N GLY A 109 -2.32 -15.32 7.51
CA GLY A 109 -2.78 -15.91 6.26
C GLY A 109 -2.15 -17.28 5.99
N GLN A 110 -0.83 -17.40 6.17
CA GLN A 110 -0.12 -18.69 6.05
C GLN A 110 -0.60 -19.70 7.10
N LYS A 111 -0.77 -19.29 8.36
CA LYS A 111 -1.29 -20.19 9.41
C LYS A 111 -2.69 -20.70 9.10
N ILE A 112 -3.56 -19.82 8.60
CA ILE A 112 -4.91 -20.15 8.18
C ILE A 112 -4.88 -21.13 7.02
N ASP A 113 -4.09 -20.86 5.97
CA ASP A 113 -3.97 -21.75 4.81
C ASP A 113 -3.54 -23.17 5.21
N VAL A 114 -2.54 -23.29 6.09
CA VAL A 114 -2.12 -24.59 6.65
C VAL A 114 -3.27 -25.26 7.41
N MET A 115 -4.04 -24.52 8.21
CA MET A 115 -5.17 -25.06 8.98
C MET A 115 -6.31 -25.57 8.08
N PHE A 116 -6.61 -24.87 6.98
CA PHE A 116 -7.63 -25.28 6.01
C PHE A 116 -7.18 -26.49 5.17
N ASN A 117 -5.89 -26.59 4.84
CA ASN A 117 -5.36 -27.72 4.05
C ASN A 117 -5.15 -29.00 4.88
N THR A 118 -4.88 -28.89 6.19
CA THR A 118 -4.62 -30.06 7.06
C THR A 118 -5.86 -30.66 7.71
N LYS A 119 -6.94 -29.89 7.87
CA LYS A 119 -8.20 -30.40 8.42
C LYS A 119 -9.27 -30.29 7.35
N ASN A 120 -9.91 -31.41 7.01
CA ASN A 120 -11.22 -31.35 6.36
C ASN A 120 -12.19 -30.66 7.35
N LEU A 121 -12.31 -29.34 7.24
CA LEU A 121 -13.14 -28.51 8.12
C LEU A 121 -14.64 -28.74 7.91
N TYR A 122 -15.00 -29.57 6.93
CA TYR A 122 -16.36 -29.97 6.66
C TYR A 122 -16.57 -31.42 7.10
N PHE A 123 -17.45 -31.61 8.07
CA PHE A 123 -18.27 -32.82 8.10
C PHE A 123 -19.29 -32.64 6.97
N GLN A 124 -19.37 -33.57 6.02
CA GLN A 124 -20.48 -33.58 5.07
C GLN A 124 -21.73 -33.90 5.90
N GLY A 125 -22.39 -32.86 6.41
CA GLY A 125 -23.68 -33.00 7.04
C GLY A 125 -24.55 -33.77 6.06
N ASN A 126 -25.18 -34.85 6.52
CA ASN A 126 -26.22 -35.52 5.75
C ASN A 126 -27.39 -34.55 5.63
N PHE A 127 -27.29 -33.57 4.73
CA PHE A 127 -28.42 -32.73 4.35
C PHE A 127 -29.42 -33.68 3.73
N LYS A 128 -30.48 -33.99 4.49
CA LYS A 128 -31.64 -34.66 3.93
C LYS A 128 -32.08 -33.76 2.79
N LYS A 129 -31.95 -34.24 1.55
CA LYS A 129 -32.35 -33.48 0.38
C LYS A 129 -33.85 -33.36 0.49
N ASP A 130 -34.34 -32.24 1.01
CA ASP A 130 -35.77 -31.96 1.04
C ASP A 130 -36.21 -31.98 -0.43
N ILE A 131 -36.93 -33.03 -0.81
CA ILE A 131 -37.52 -33.12 -2.13
C ILE A 131 -38.59 -32.04 -2.13
N VAL A 132 -38.28 -30.90 -2.73
CA VAL A 132 -39.22 -29.80 -2.88
C VAL A 132 -40.28 -30.25 -3.88
N LEU A 133 -41.31 -30.94 -3.40
CA LEU A 133 -42.44 -31.35 -4.22
C LEU A 133 -43.33 -30.12 -4.41
N PHE A 134 -43.22 -29.48 -5.56
CA PHE A 134 -44.08 -28.37 -5.92
C PHE A 134 -45.51 -28.86 -6.12
N THR A 135 -46.37 -28.63 -5.15
CA THR A 135 -47.82 -28.82 -5.28
C THR A 135 -48.44 -27.46 -5.61
N PRO A 136 -48.79 -27.18 -6.88
CA PRO A 136 -49.53 -25.98 -7.19
C PRO A 136 -50.87 -26.02 -6.43
N THR A 137 -51.23 -24.90 -5.80
CA THR A 137 -52.57 -24.75 -5.23
C THR A 137 -53.62 -24.86 -6.35
N PRO A 138 -54.82 -25.41 -6.08
CA PRO A 138 -55.88 -25.57 -7.09
C PRO A 138 -56.31 -24.26 -7.76
N ASP A 139 -55.97 -23.12 -7.18
CA ASP A 139 -56.32 -21.77 -7.65
C ASP A 139 -55.35 -21.22 -8.72
N ILE A 140 -54.33 -22.00 -9.10
CA ILE A 140 -53.37 -21.62 -10.14
C ILE A 140 -53.90 -22.09 -11.49
N ASN A 141 -54.49 -21.14 -12.22
CA ASN A 141 -54.95 -21.31 -13.59
C ASN A 141 -54.00 -20.55 -14.54
N PHE A 142 -54.08 -20.85 -15.84
CA PHE A 142 -53.23 -20.20 -16.85
C PHE A 142 -53.40 -18.67 -16.85
N ASP A 143 -54.62 -18.18 -16.59
CA ASP A 143 -54.93 -16.76 -16.53
C ASP A 143 -54.33 -16.06 -15.31
N THR A 144 -54.37 -16.68 -14.13
CA THR A 144 -53.75 -16.12 -12.91
C THR A 144 -52.24 -16.10 -13.00
N LEU A 145 -51.64 -17.12 -13.65
CA LEU A 145 -50.20 -17.14 -13.92
C LEU A 145 -49.79 -16.02 -14.90
N LYS A 146 -50.58 -15.82 -15.96
CA LYS A 146 -50.35 -14.75 -16.94
C LYS A 146 -50.39 -13.37 -16.28
N GLU A 147 -51.38 -13.10 -15.44
CA GLU A 147 -51.45 -11.84 -14.68
C GLU A 147 -50.27 -11.66 -13.73
N GLY A 148 -49.83 -12.73 -13.06
CA GLY A 148 -48.65 -12.73 -12.20
C GLY A 148 -47.39 -12.34 -12.96
N ILE A 149 -47.18 -12.92 -14.14
CA ILE A 149 -46.05 -12.61 -15.01
C ILE A 149 -46.09 -11.15 -15.47
N TYR A 150 -47.26 -10.63 -15.88
CA TYR A 150 -47.39 -9.22 -16.28
C TYR A 150 -47.15 -8.25 -15.12
N LYS A 151 -47.59 -8.59 -13.90
CA LYS A 151 -47.30 -7.79 -12.68
C LYS A 151 -45.83 -7.76 -12.31
N ILE A 152 -45.09 -8.83 -12.60
CA ILE A 152 -43.65 -8.89 -12.38
C ILE A 152 -42.94 -8.06 -13.46
N LEU A 153 -43.28 -8.29 -14.73
CA LEU A 153 -42.69 -7.57 -15.87
C LEU A 153 -42.88 -6.05 -15.77
N SER A 154 -44.03 -5.58 -15.25
CA SER A 154 -44.26 -4.15 -15.05
C SER A 154 -43.48 -3.54 -13.87
N LYS A 155 -42.97 -4.37 -12.96
CA LYS A 155 -42.19 -3.94 -11.79
C LYS A 155 -40.68 -4.10 -11.96
N ILE A 156 -40.20 -4.64 -13.07
CA ILE A 156 -38.76 -4.74 -13.33
C ILE A 156 -38.22 -3.32 -13.53
N PRO A 157 -37.34 -2.80 -12.64
CA PRO A 157 -36.72 -1.50 -12.83
C PRO A 157 -35.83 -1.54 -14.08
N LYS A 158 -35.96 -0.55 -14.96
CA LYS A 158 -34.98 -0.36 -16.05
C LYS A 158 -33.63 -0.07 -15.41
N ILE A 159 -32.63 -0.90 -15.70
CA ILE A 159 -31.27 -0.72 -15.20
C ILE A 159 -30.64 0.43 -15.99
N GLU A 160 -30.85 1.66 -15.53
CA GLU A 160 -30.07 2.81 -15.95
C GLU A 160 -28.75 2.77 -15.17
N LYS A 161 -27.66 2.42 -15.86
CA LYS A 161 -26.30 2.55 -15.31
C LYS A 161 -25.94 4.04 -15.26
N GLU A 162 -26.32 4.72 -14.19
CA GLU A 162 -25.63 5.96 -13.81
C GLU A 162 -24.22 5.59 -13.34
N ILE A 163 -23.22 5.94 -14.13
CA ILE A 163 -21.83 5.84 -13.72
C ILE A 163 -21.56 7.06 -12.84
N ASP A 164 -21.47 6.84 -11.53
CA ASP A 164 -21.02 7.86 -10.59
C ASP A 164 -19.64 8.37 -11.01
N LYS A 165 -19.58 9.65 -11.40
CA LYS A 165 -18.32 10.35 -11.66
C LYS A 165 -17.57 10.47 -10.33
N VAL A 166 -16.61 9.58 -10.13
CA VAL A 166 -15.68 9.58 -9.00
C VAL A 166 -15.01 10.96 -8.91
N LYS A 167 -15.30 11.70 -7.83
CA LYS A 167 -14.58 12.93 -7.49
C LYS A 167 -13.15 12.57 -7.07
N ILE A 168 -12.21 12.72 -7.99
CA ILE A 168 -10.79 12.51 -7.74
C ILE A 168 -10.29 13.62 -6.79
N LYS A 169 -9.67 13.24 -5.67
CA LYS A 169 -8.93 14.17 -4.81
C LYS A 169 -7.69 14.66 -5.56
N LYS A 170 -7.44 15.96 -5.51
CA LYS A 170 -6.34 16.65 -6.18
C LYS A 170 -5.00 15.96 -5.85
N SER A 171 -4.42 15.27 -6.84
CA SER A 171 -3.07 14.70 -6.76
C SER A 171 -2.07 15.83 -6.99
N ILE A 172 -1.20 16.09 -6.01
CA ILE A 172 -0.03 16.96 -6.20
C ILE A 172 0.94 16.22 -7.12
N SER A 173 1.50 16.91 -8.13
CA SER A 173 2.42 16.29 -9.09
C SER A 173 3.84 16.16 -8.52
N ILE A 174 4.62 15.26 -9.10
CA ILE A 174 5.99 14.94 -8.66
C ILE A 174 6.88 16.17 -8.74
N GLU A 175 6.71 16.93 -9.81
CA GLU A 175 7.49 18.12 -10.13
C GLU A 175 7.32 19.17 -9.02
N GLU A 176 6.08 19.37 -8.56
CA GLU A 176 5.78 20.35 -7.52
C GLU A 176 6.40 19.97 -6.16
N MET A 177 6.48 18.68 -5.84
CA MET A 177 7.13 18.21 -4.61
C MET A 177 8.66 18.23 -4.72
N MET A 178 9.21 17.92 -5.89
CA MET A 178 10.64 18.05 -6.17
C MET A 178 11.13 19.48 -6.04
N ASP A 179 10.35 20.45 -6.54
CA ASP A 179 10.66 21.87 -6.41
C ASP A 179 10.64 22.32 -4.95
N LYS A 180 9.59 21.96 -4.19
CA LYS A 180 9.50 22.26 -2.75
C LYS A 180 10.67 21.68 -1.95
N LEU A 181 11.08 20.45 -2.26
CA LEU A 181 12.23 19.81 -1.61
C LEU A 181 13.55 20.47 -2.02
N SER A 182 13.72 20.80 -3.29
CA SER A 182 14.89 21.51 -3.81
C SER A 182 15.06 22.87 -3.13
N ASP A 183 13.97 23.61 -2.96
CA ASP A 183 13.97 24.92 -2.31
C ASP A 183 14.29 24.82 -0.81
N ARG A 184 13.75 23.81 -0.12
CA ARG A 184 14.11 23.54 1.30
C ARG A 184 15.58 23.16 1.45
N ILE A 185 16.11 22.34 0.56
CA ILE A 185 17.53 21.95 0.57
C ILE A 185 18.42 23.19 0.32
N LYS A 186 18.10 24.03 -0.66
CA LYS A 186 18.84 25.28 -0.92
C LYS A 186 18.79 26.25 0.27
N GLY A 187 17.64 26.33 0.95
CA GLY A 187 17.49 27.10 2.20
C GLY A 187 18.39 26.59 3.32
N ALA A 188 18.50 25.27 3.48
CA ALA A 188 19.38 24.64 4.48
C ALA A 188 20.87 24.80 4.16
N PHE A 189 21.26 24.81 2.88
CA PHE A 189 22.66 25.01 2.45
C PHE A 189 23.19 26.44 2.68
N ASN A 190 22.32 27.44 2.85
CA ASN A 190 22.74 28.82 3.16
C ASN A 190 23.13 29.05 4.63
N MET A 191 23.14 28.01 5.47
CA MET A 191 23.75 28.10 6.80
C MET A 191 25.28 28.08 6.70
N LYS A 192 25.93 29.08 7.32
CA LYS A 192 27.40 29.18 7.37
C LYS A 192 27.99 27.90 7.96
N PHE A 193 29.01 27.34 7.31
CA PHE A 193 29.74 26.14 7.75
C PHE A 193 30.20 26.20 9.22
N THR A 194 30.36 27.40 9.78
CA THR A 194 30.69 27.63 11.20
C THR A 194 29.58 27.23 12.19
N THR A 195 28.30 27.22 11.80
CA THR A 195 27.20 26.66 12.61
C THR A 195 27.04 25.15 12.40
N PHE A 196 27.53 24.62 11.27
CA PHE A 196 27.53 23.18 10.97
C PHE A 196 28.60 22.42 11.78
N SER A 197 29.77 23.03 12.04
CA SER A 197 30.86 22.43 12.84
C SER A 197 30.86 22.83 14.32
N GLY A 198 29.83 23.55 14.79
CA GLY A 198 29.78 24.14 16.12
C GLY A 198 29.35 23.16 17.20
N GLY A 199 30.25 22.29 17.65
CA GLY A 199 29.92 21.35 18.74
C GLY A 199 31.04 20.42 19.21
N SER A 200 32.30 20.87 19.26
CA SER A 200 33.38 20.20 20.03
C SER A 200 34.61 21.10 20.19
N ARG A 201 34.54 22.10 21.07
CA ARG A 201 35.74 22.55 21.80
C ARG A 201 35.58 22.09 23.25
N LYS A 202 36.19 20.95 23.55
CA LYS A 202 36.49 20.53 24.94
C LYS A 202 37.22 21.69 25.61
N LYS A 203 36.62 22.26 26.66
CA LYS A 203 37.37 22.92 27.72
C LYS A 203 38.16 21.83 28.43
N PHE A 204 39.48 21.81 28.24
CA PHE A 204 40.37 21.28 29.27
C PHE A 204 40.47 22.39 30.32
N GLU A 205 39.74 22.22 31.41
CA GLU A 205 40.04 22.94 32.65
C GLU A 205 41.29 22.28 33.25
N ASN A 206 42.34 23.09 33.36
CA ASN A 206 43.48 22.81 34.23
C ASN A 206 42.97 22.92 35.67
N GLU A 207 43.12 21.85 36.46
CA GLU A 207 43.20 21.95 37.92
C GLU A 207 44.65 21.65 38.32
N GLU A 208 45.13 22.50 39.24
CA GLU A 208 46.45 22.46 39.90
C GLU A 208 46.66 21.20 40.74
#